data_AF-A0A955P9E9-F1
#
_entry.id   AF-A0A955P9E9-F1
#
_cell.length_a   1.000
_cell.length_b   1.000
_cell.length_c   1.000
_cell.angle_alpha   90.00
_cell.angle_beta   90.00
_cell.angle_gamma   90.00
#
_symmetry.space_group_name_H-M   'P 1'
#
loop_
_entity.id
_entity.type
_entity.pdbx_description
1 polymer ?
#
loop_
_entity_poly.entity_id
_entity_poly.type
_entity_poly.pdbx_seq_one_letter_code
_entity_poly.pdbx_strand_id
1 'polypeptide(L)' 'MPIYEYEPDGESVCPFCCRGFELIQKISDPPLAECPECGEACKR' A
#
# COMPACT_ATOMS: atom_id res chain seq x y z
N MET A 1 -13.61 -0.52 10.96
CA MET A 1 -12.22 -0.13 10.62
C MET A 1 -12.26 0.49 9.24
N PRO A 2 -11.60 1.64 9.01
CA PRO A 2 -11.53 2.23 7.67
C PRO A 2 -10.69 1.37 6.73
N ILE A 3 -11.01 1.47 5.45
CA ILE A 3 -10.20 0.92 4.36
C ILE A 3 -9.43 2.09 3.76
N TYR A 4 -8.13 1.91 3.56
CA TYR A 4 -7.28 2.88 2.87
C TYR A 4 -6.82 2.28 1.55
N GLU A 5 -6.81 3.09 0.51
CA GLU A 5 -6.22 2.75 -0.77
C GLU A 5 -4.74 3.16 -0.75
N TYR A 6 -3.89 2.31 -1.32
CA TYR A 6 -2.46 2.52 -1.42
C TYR A 6 -2.01 2.34 -2.85
N GLU A 7 -1.22 3.29 -3.33
CA GLU A 7 -0.63 3.29 -4.67
C GLU A 7 0.89 3.14 -4.57
N PRO A 8 1.52 2.49 -5.56
CA PRO A 8 2.96 2.37 -5.60
C PRO A 8 3.60 3.74 -5.88
N ASP A 9 4.68 4.04 -5.18
CA ASP A 9 5.48 5.26 -5.37
C ASP A 9 6.83 4.98 -6.05
N GLY A 10 7.25 3.71 -6.10
CA GLY A 10 8.46 3.26 -6.79
C GLY A 10 8.28 2.96 -8.28
N GLU A 11 9.40 2.81 -9.00
CA GLU A 11 9.42 2.43 -10.42
C GLU A 11 9.12 0.94 -10.65
N SER A 12 9.39 0.09 -9.65
CA SER A 12 9.15 -1.35 -9.72
C SER A 12 7.84 -1.70 -9.02
N VAL A 13 6.88 -2.26 -9.74
CA VAL A 13 5.56 -2.57 -9.17
C VAL A 13 5.21 -4.03 -9.39
N CYS A 14 4.67 -4.68 -8.37
CA CYS A 14 4.20 -6.06 -8.47
C CYS A 14 2.74 -6.10 -8.98
N PRO A 15 2.25 -7.27 -9.45
CA PRO A 15 0.86 -7.41 -9.90
C PRO A 15 -0.20 -7.02 -8.86
N PHE A 16 0.16 -7.00 -7.58
CA PHE A 16 -0.71 -6.59 -6.48
C PHE A 16 -0.77 -5.06 -6.32
N CYS A 17 0.38 -4.38 -6.22
CA CYS A 17 0.40 -2.92 -6.07
C CYS A 17 0.30 -2.16 -7.38
N CYS A 18 0.55 -2.76 -8.56
CA CYS A 18 0.62 -2.03 -9.83
C CYS A 18 -0.68 -1.31 -10.23
N ARG A 19 -1.82 -1.67 -9.63
CA ARG A 19 -3.12 -1.02 -9.85
C ARG A 19 -3.63 -0.23 -8.64
N GLY A 20 -2.80 -0.11 -7.60
CA GLY A 20 -3.25 0.28 -6.27
C GLY A 20 -4.00 -0.87 -5.58
N PHE A 21 -3.95 -0.89 -4.25
CA PHE A 21 -4.62 -1.91 -3.44
C PHE A 21 -5.29 -1.30 -2.22
N GLU A 22 -6.37 -1.95 -1.78
CA GLU A 22 -7.12 -1.55 -0.60
C GLU A 22 -6.67 -2.37 0.61
N LEU A 23 -6.32 -1.70 1.70
CA LEU A 23 -5.90 -2.32 2.95
C LEU A 23 -6.76 -1.83 4.11
N ILE A 24 -7.29 -2.78 4.88
CA ILE A 24 -7.94 -2.50 6.15
C ILE A 24 -6.85 -2.17 7.18
N GLN A 25 -6.76 -0.91 7.57
CA GLN A 25 -5.81 -0.46 8.59
C GLN A 25 -6.56 0.15 9.78
N LYS A 26 -6.00 -0.04 10.98
CA LYS A 26 -6.47 0.66 12.17
C LYS A 26 -6.05 2.13 12.07
N ILE A 27 -6.90 3.05 12.52
CA ILE A 27 -6.56 4.49 12.57
C ILE A 27 -5.34 4.77 13.44
N SER A 28 -5.07 3.93 14.44
CA SER A 28 -3.89 4.05 15.31
C SER A 28 -2.62 3.45 14.70
N ASP A 29 -2.71 2.69 13.61
CA ASP A 29 -1.54 2.15 12.93
C ASP A 29 -0.92 3.22 12.02
N PRO A 30 0.42 3.28 11.89
CA PRO A 30 1.06 4.16 10.92
C PRO A 30 0.68 3.73 9.49
N PRO A 31 0.60 4.67 8.54
CA PRO A 31 0.34 4.34 7.13
C PRO A 31 1.40 3.38 6.59
N LEU A 32 0.99 2.48 5.70
CA LEU A 32 1.94 1.62 4.99
C LEU A 32 2.90 2.48 4.17
N ALA A 33 4.19 2.23 4.33
CA ALA A 33 5.24 2.85 3.52
C ALA A 33 5.71 1.93 2.38
N GLU A 34 5.42 0.64 2.46
CA GLU A 34 5.92 -0.40 1.56
C GLU A 34 4.82 -1.43 1.26
N CYS A 35 4.83 -1.99 0.06
CA CYS A 35 3.91 -3.03 -0.37
C CYS A 35 4.14 -4.32 0.42
N PRO A 36 3.11 -4.97 0.98
CA PRO A 36 3.28 -6.20 1.75
C PRO A 36 3.68 -7.41 0.89
N GLU A 37 3.47 -7.35 -0.43
CA GLU A 37 3.79 -8.44 -1.37
C GLU A 37 5.23 -8.34 -1.92
N CYS A 38 5.65 -7.14 -2.34
CA CYS A 38 6.95 -6.95 -2.98
C CYS A 38 7.95 -6.09 -2.19
N GLY A 39 7.50 -5.41 -1.13
CA GLY A 39 8.34 -4.49 -0.35
C GLY A 39 8.58 -3.14 -1.02
N GLU A 40 7.95 -2.83 -2.15
CA GLU A 40 8.19 -1.56 -2.84
C GLU A 40 7.52 -0.39 -2.11
N ALA A 41 8.17 0.78 -2.12
CA ALA A 41 7.61 2.03 -1.63
C ALA A 41 6.18 2.29 -2.16
N CYS A 42 5.26 2.54 -1.24
CA CYS A 42 3.86 2.86 -1.50
C CYS A 42 3.43 4.10 -0.72
N LYS A 43 2.41 4.80 -1.24
CA LYS A 43 1.78 5.96 -0.61
C LYS A 43 0.26 5.77 -0.56
N ARG A 44 -0.39 6.46 0.38
CA ARG A 44 -1.86 6.54 0.45
C ARG A 44 -2.38 7.68 -0.42
#